data_AF-A0A0F9PIF3-F1
#
_entry.id   AF-A0A0F9PIF3-F1
#
_cell.length_a   1.000
_cell.length_b   1.000
_cell.length_c   1.000
_cell.angle_alpha   90.00
_cell.angle_beta   90.00
_cell.angle_gamma   90.00
#
_symmetry.space_group_name_H-M   'P 1'
#
loop_
_entity.id
_entity.type
_entity.pdbx_description
1 polymer ?
#
loop_
_entity_poly.entity_id
_entity_poly.type
_entity_poly.pdbx_seq_one_letter_code
_entity_poly.pdbx_strand_id
1 'polypeptide(L)'
;MIDQKIIKEKIKNLGADLYGFAPVDRFDKAPKGFHPTDIYDKCKTVIVFVKKIPKTTPYAFNSVIYSHVNKLVVNEVDKLSLKITRMFEDQNIGCVPVPTDEPYEY
;
A
#
# COMPACT_ATOMS: atom_id res chain seq x y z
N MET A 1 -21.92 7.58 -5.22
CA MET A 1 -21.05 7.28 -4.06
C MET A 1 -20.83 5.78 -4.05
N ILE A 2 -19.58 5.30 -4.16
CA ILE A 2 -19.32 3.85 -4.19
C ILE A 2 -19.44 3.26 -2.78
N ASP A 3 -19.99 2.05 -2.66
CA ASP A 3 -20.13 1.37 -1.38
C ASP A 3 -18.75 0.94 -0.85
N GLN A 4 -18.50 1.19 0.44
CA GLN A 4 -17.29 0.75 1.13
C GLN A 4 -17.08 -0.76 1.03
N LYS A 5 -18.16 -1.56 1.03
CA LYS A 5 -18.11 -3.01 0.87
C LYS A 5 -17.58 -3.40 -0.51
N ILE A 6 -18.01 -2.70 -1.56
CA ILE A 6 -17.54 -2.94 -2.93
C ILE A 6 -16.05 -2.63 -3.05
N ILE A 7 -15.58 -1.52 -2.47
CA ILE A 7 -14.14 -1.20 -2.44
C ILE A 7 -13.35 -2.33 -1.77
N LYS A 8 -13.81 -2.75 -0.58
CA LYS A 8 -13.17 -3.80 0.22
C LYS A 8 -13.08 -5.13 -0.53
N GLU A 9 -14.14 -5.52 -1.22
CA GLU A 9 -14.17 -6.73 -2.06
C GLU A 9 -13.24 -6.61 -3.26
N LYS A 10 -13.23 -5.46 -3.96
CA LYS A 10 -12.34 -5.24 -5.10
C LYS A 10 -10.86 -5.29 -4.69
N ILE A 11 -10.47 -4.64 -3.58
CA ILE A 11 -9.07 -4.68 -3.10
C ILE A 11 -8.64 -6.12 -2.77
N LYS A 12 -9.53 -6.90 -2.12
CA LYS A 12 -9.28 -8.32 -1.86
C LYS A 12 -9.09 -9.10 -3.17
N ASN A 13 -9.96 -8.88 -4.16
CA ASN A 13 -9.91 -9.56 -5.46
C ASN A 13 -8.67 -9.18 -6.29
N LEU A 14 -8.12 -7.98 -6.09
CA LEU A 14 -6.87 -7.55 -6.73
C LEU A 14 -5.62 -8.25 -6.17
N GLY A 15 -5.74 -8.98 -5.06
CA GLY A 15 -4.69 -9.85 -4.52
C GLY A 15 -4.06 -9.37 -3.21
N ALA A 16 -4.64 -8.38 -2.53
CA ALA A 16 -4.21 -7.97 -1.19
C ALA A 16 -4.48 -9.09 -0.18
N ASP A 17 -3.47 -9.46 0.62
CA ASP A 17 -3.63 -10.48 1.66
C ASP A 17 -4.33 -9.94 2.91
N LEU A 18 -4.05 -8.68 3.25
CA LEU A 18 -4.77 -7.87 4.23
C LEU A 18 -4.76 -6.41 3.76
N TYR A 19 -5.72 -5.62 4.25
CA TYR A 19 -5.76 -4.19 4.03
C TYR A 19 -6.44 -3.47 5.19
N GLY A 20 -6.20 -2.16 5.30
CA GLY A 20 -6.77 -1.28 6.30
C GLY A 20 -6.97 0.13 5.75
N PHE A 21 -7.89 0.86 6.37
CA PHE A 21 -8.18 2.26 6.06
C PHE A 21 -7.99 3.09 7.32
N ALA A 22 -7.37 4.26 7.19
CA ALA A 22 -7.21 5.21 8.27
C ALA A 22 -7.59 6.62 7.77
N PRO A 23 -8.44 7.38 8.49
CA PRO A 23 -8.63 8.78 8.17
C PRO A 23 -7.34 9.55 8.42
N VAL A 24 -7.14 10.65 7.70
CA VAL A 24 -5.94 11.48 7.78
C VAL A 24 -5.69 12.02 9.20
N ASP A 25 -6.75 12.22 9.99
CA ASP A 25 -6.68 12.69 11.38
C ASP A 25 -5.90 11.75 12.31
N ARG A 26 -5.73 10.46 11.96
CA ARG A 26 -4.89 9.53 12.74
C ARG A 26 -3.39 9.83 12.64
N PHE A 27 -3.00 10.74 11.75
CA PHE A 27 -1.62 11.13 11.49
C PHE A 27 -1.33 12.54 12.03
N ASP A 28 -2.13 13.06 12.96
CA ASP A 28 -1.95 14.37 13.62
C ASP A 28 -0.58 14.53 14.29
N LYS A 29 -0.02 13.44 14.81
CA LYS A 29 1.30 13.38 15.46
C LYS A 29 2.43 12.94 14.54
N ALA A 30 2.18 12.78 13.23
CA ALA A 30 3.25 12.47 12.30
C ALA A 30 4.29 13.61 12.30
N PRO A 31 5.59 13.32 12.13
CA PRO A 31 6.59 14.36 11.96
C PRO A 31 6.30 15.18 10.69
N LYS A 32 6.79 16.43 10.67
CA LYS A 32 6.72 17.28 9.48
C LYS A 32 7.39 16.59 8.29
N GLY A 33 6.73 16.58 7.13
CA GLY A 33 7.19 15.87 5.93
C GLY A 33 6.64 14.45 5.82
N PHE A 34 5.98 13.93 6.87
CA PHE A 34 5.41 12.59 6.93
C PHE A 34 3.90 12.59 7.13
N HIS A 35 3.23 13.75 7.05
CA HIS A 35 1.77 13.76 7.01
C HIS A 35 1.28 13.29 5.63
N PRO A 36 0.16 12.55 5.54
CA PRO A 36 -0.41 12.18 4.25
C PRO A 36 -0.73 13.38 3.35
N THR A 37 -1.02 14.54 3.96
CA THR A 37 -1.25 15.81 3.26
C THR A 37 0.02 16.45 2.70
N ASP A 38 1.19 16.08 3.21
CA ASP A 38 2.48 16.52 2.65
C ASP A 38 2.74 15.85 1.28
N ILE A 39 2.15 14.66 1.06
CA ILE A 39 2.22 13.91 -0.20
C ILE A 39 1.07 14.30 -1.14
N TYR A 40 -0.15 14.39 -0.62
CA TYR A 40 -1.33 14.78 -1.38
C TYR A 40 -2.22 15.71 -0.56
N ASP A 41 -2.22 16.99 -0.91
CA ASP A 41 -2.91 18.08 -0.20
C ASP A 41 -4.40 17.83 0.07
N LYS A 42 -5.07 17.08 -0.81
CA LYS A 42 -6.49 16.70 -0.71
C LYS A 42 -6.75 15.34 -0.06
N CYS A 43 -5.73 14.70 0.52
CA CYS A 43 -5.84 13.39 1.13
C CYS A 43 -6.80 13.39 2.33
N LYS A 44 -7.76 12.46 2.32
CA LYS A 44 -8.73 12.26 3.42
C LYS A 44 -8.58 10.91 4.11
N THR A 45 -8.11 9.91 3.37
CA THR A 45 -8.03 8.52 3.80
C THR A 45 -6.76 7.91 3.27
N VAL A 46 -6.02 7.24 4.14
CA VAL A 46 -4.87 6.40 3.81
C VAL A 46 -5.34 4.95 3.74
N ILE A 47 -4.91 4.26 2.69
CA ILE A 47 -5.16 2.83 2.49
C ILE A 47 -3.82 2.11 2.64
N VAL A 48 -3.77 1.12 3.52
CA VAL A 48 -2.61 0.25 3.71
C VAL A 48 -3.00 -1.14 3.27
N PHE A 49 -2.13 -1.83 2.54
CA PHE A 49 -2.34 -3.22 2.12
C PHE A 49 -1.01 -3.97 2.18
N VAL A 50 -1.10 -5.29 2.26
CA VAL A 50 0.07 -6.15 2.43
C VAL A 50 0.01 -7.36 1.51
N LYS A 51 1.21 -7.86 1.17
CA LYS A 51 1.43 -9.17 0.55
C LYS A 51 2.24 -10.04 1.49
N LYS A 52 1.85 -11.31 1.63
CA LYS A 52 2.56 -12.28 2.47
C LYS A 52 3.82 -12.78 1.77
N ILE A 53 4.93 -12.73 2.48
CA ILE A 53 6.13 -13.50 2.12
C ILE A 53 5.88 -14.98 2.46
N PRO A 54 6.34 -15.95 1.63
CA PRO A 54 6.23 -17.36 1.96
C PRO A 54 6.83 -17.67 3.34
N LYS A 55 6.09 -18.42 4.16
CA LYS A 55 6.39 -18.62 5.59
C LYS A 55 7.78 -19.21 5.85
N THR A 56 8.30 -20.01 4.92
CA THR A 56 9.60 -20.69 5.07
C THR A 56 10.78 -19.85 4.59
N THR A 57 10.54 -18.78 3.82
CA THR A 57 11.59 -17.91 3.27
C THR A 57 12.54 -17.32 4.33
N PRO A 58 12.06 -16.84 5.50
CA PRO A 58 12.96 -16.33 6.54
C PRO A 58 13.91 -17.39 7.13
N TYR A 59 13.59 -18.68 6.97
CA TYR A 59 14.40 -19.80 7.47
C TYR A 59 15.33 -20.37 6.39
N ALA A 60 15.48 -19.71 5.24
CA ALA A 60 16.39 -20.13 4.20
C ALA A 60 17.84 -20.15 4.71
N PHE A 61 18.64 -21.09 4.18
CA PHE A 61 20.02 -21.32 4.63
C PHE A 61 20.93 -20.09 4.49
N ASN A 62 20.65 -19.19 3.55
CA ASN A 62 21.37 -17.94 3.40
C ASN A 62 20.44 -16.75 3.17
N SER A 63 20.96 -15.55 3.44
CA SER A 63 20.24 -14.28 3.31
C SER A 63 19.94 -13.88 1.87
N VAL A 64 20.63 -14.46 0.87
CA VAL A 64 20.41 -14.13 -0.55
C VAL A 64 19.01 -14.55 -0.99
N ILE A 65 18.54 -15.72 -0.55
CA ILE A 65 17.19 -16.21 -0.86
C ILE A 65 16.13 -15.28 -0.26
N TYR A 66 16.30 -14.90 1.01
CA TYR A 66 15.40 -13.95 1.66
C TYR A 66 15.35 -12.62 0.90
N SER A 67 16.51 -12.04 0.60
CA SER A 67 16.61 -10.76 -0.11
C SER A 67 15.97 -10.82 -1.51
N HIS A 68 16.14 -11.92 -2.24
CA HIS A 68 15.51 -12.10 -3.55
C HIS A 68 13.99 -12.15 -3.44
N VAL A 69 13.46 -12.98 -2.54
CA VAL A 69 12.00 -13.10 -2.34
C VAL A 69 11.41 -11.80 -1.82
N ASN A 70 12.09 -11.10 -0.90
CA ASN A 70 11.65 -9.81 -0.40
C ASN A 70 11.50 -8.79 -1.54
N LYS A 71 12.50 -8.70 -2.42
CA LYS A 71 12.43 -7.82 -3.61
C LYS A 71 11.26 -8.15 -4.54
N LEU A 72 10.96 -9.43 -4.73
CA LEU A 72 9.80 -9.84 -5.54
C LEU A 72 8.48 -9.42 -4.89
N VAL A 73 8.35 -9.61 -3.58
CA VAL A 73 7.14 -9.25 -2.84
C VAL A 73 6.95 -7.73 -2.80
N VAL A 74 8.01 -6.95 -2.59
CA VAL A 74 7.98 -5.47 -2.70
C VAL A 74 7.44 -5.04 -4.06
N ASN A 75 7.97 -5.60 -5.15
CA ASN A 75 7.49 -5.33 -6.50
C ASN A 75 6.01 -5.75 -6.71
N GLU A 76 5.57 -6.85 -6.12
CA GLU A 76 4.15 -7.23 -6.13
C GLU A 76 3.26 -6.20 -5.42
N VAL A 77 3.71 -5.66 -4.29
CA VAL A 77 3.00 -4.62 -3.53
C VAL A 77 2.91 -3.34 -4.36
N ASP A 78 4.00 -2.89 -5.00
CA ASP A 78 3.97 -1.69 -5.85
C ASP A 78 3.05 -1.86 -7.06
N LYS A 79 3.09 -3.03 -7.72
CA LYS A 79 2.15 -3.36 -8.81
C LYS A 79 0.71 -3.38 -8.32
N LEU A 80 0.46 -3.88 -7.11
CA LEU A 80 -0.86 -3.85 -6.49
C LEU A 80 -1.31 -2.42 -6.19
N SER A 81 -0.41 -1.57 -5.72
CA SER A 81 -0.63 -0.14 -5.49
C SER A 81 -1.14 0.57 -6.75
N LEU A 82 -0.48 0.33 -7.89
CA LEU A 82 -0.89 0.85 -9.19
C LEU A 82 -2.26 0.34 -9.63
N LYS A 83 -2.56 -0.95 -9.44
CA LYS A 83 -3.87 -1.53 -9.78
C LYS A 83 -5.00 -0.94 -8.93
N ILE A 84 -4.78 -0.80 -7.63
CA ILE A 84 -5.75 -0.23 -6.70
C ILE A 84 -5.99 1.24 -7.05
N THR A 85 -4.92 2.00 -7.33
CA THR A 85 -5.00 3.41 -7.74
C THR A 85 -5.86 3.56 -9.00
N ARG A 86 -5.59 2.80 -10.06
CA ARG A 86 -6.38 2.81 -11.29
C ARG A 86 -7.84 2.44 -11.07
N MET A 87 -8.10 1.45 -10.22
CA MET A 87 -9.47 1.07 -9.86
C MET A 87 -10.23 2.22 -9.17
N PHE A 88 -9.56 3.03 -8.35
CA PHE A 88 -10.17 4.24 -7.77
C PHE A 88 -10.34 5.34 -8.81
N GLU A 89 -9.39 5.52 -9.71
CA GLU A 89 -9.46 6.47 -10.82
C GLU A 89 -10.65 6.18 -11.75
N ASP A 90 -10.91 4.91 -12.07
CA ASP A 90 -12.10 4.45 -12.83
C ASP A 90 -13.43 4.79 -12.12
N GLN A 91 -13.39 5.13 -10.85
CA GLN A 91 -14.54 5.56 -10.04
C GLN A 91 -14.54 7.06 -9.79
N ASN A 92 -13.69 7.83 -10.48
CA ASN A 92 -13.43 9.26 -10.30
C ASN A 92 -12.96 9.62 -8.88
N ILE A 93 -12.20 8.73 -8.25
CA ILE A 93 -11.60 8.95 -6.93
C ILE A 93 -10.09 9.13 -7.12
N GLY A 94 -9.58 10.32 -6.79
CA GLY A 94 -8.14 10.60 -6.81
C GLY A 94 -7.40 9.78 -5.75
N CYS A 95 -6.34 9.10 -6.15
CA CYS A 95 -5.51 8.27 -5.29
C CYS A 95 -4.04 8.41 -5.73
N VAL A 96 -3.13 8.51 -4.77
CA VAL A 96 -1.68 8.63 -5.03
C VAL A 96 -1.00 7.40 -4.42
N PRO A 97 -0.33 6.56 -5.23
CA PRO A 97 0.43 5.43 -4.71
C PRO A 97 1.72 5.92 -4.05
N VAL A 98 2.07 5.31 -2.93
CA VAL A 98 3.34 5.53 -2.22
C VAL A 98 4.24 4.31 -2.45
N PRO A 99 5.55 4.47 -2.73
CA PRO A 99 6.46 3.35 -2.94
C PRO A 99 6.64 2.53 -1.66
N THR A 100 6.80 1.22 -1.83
CA THR A 100 6.89 0.28 -0.70
C THR A 100 8.24 0.30 0.00
N ASP A 101 9.35 0.41 -0.74
CA ASP A 101 10.73 0.26 -0.22
C ASP A 101 11.73 1.19 -0.94
N GLU A 102 11.25 2.28 -1.56
CA GLU A 102 12.12 3.26 -2.21
C GLU A 102 12.59 4.34 -1.23
N PRO A 103 13.80 4.90 -1.41
CA PRO A 103 14.28 6.02 -0.61
C PRO A 103 13.33 7.21 -0.71
N TYR A 104 13.05 7.83 0.44
CA TYR A 104 12.31 9.08 0.51
C TYR A 104 13.29 10.26 0.60
N GLU A 105 12.88 11.44 0.11
CA GLU A 105 13.72 12.65 0.09
C GLU A 105 13.92 13.30 1.48
N TYR A 106 13.29 12.78 2.53
CA TYR A 106 13.29 13.34 3.89
C TYR A 106 14.17 12.59 4.90
#